data_AF-A0A6G1GND3-F1
#
_entry.id   AF-A0A6G1GND3-F1
#
_cell.length_a   1.000
_cell.length_b   1.000
_cell.length_c   1.000
_cell.angle_alpha   90.00
_cell.angle_beta   90.00
_cell.angle_gamma   90.00
#
_symmetry.space_group_name_H-M   'P 1'
#
loop_
_entity.id
_entity.type
_entity.pdbx_description
1 polymer ?
#
loop_
_entity_poly.entity_id
_entity_poly.type
_entity_poly.pdbx_seq_one_letter_code
_entity_poly.pdbx_strand_id
1 'polypeptide(L)'
;MSHSVQSPTGENDDLWKQFEFFKAARQQESEFMEELLLRYDNLNVKYNNKDEAEIQKDEYILSLENFAANSTKLLNHDPWIMVLIDGDGMIFNGTFLQQGETGGRIAAYQLQQSILSLYQKLPPNLQLPLNPKICCRLYANLKGLADILHRSGVVDDPSVVDEFFRGFTQFKQFEFIDVGSGKDRADTKIADVFDLFISDVRCRHIFLGCSHDNGYARLLENLTHEKNCASRVFMLGGVPFEKELEALPFRRHLLTELFRAEKINVNRPVTYGASPAPAYMTPAAHNIIPYPMAQIENLRSGSATRSNSFSTAASGGSDWPAHYAESPELAVVGATKPIASGWANIVKKPAPPTPAATPGAPRKLGFNGNNPKPLLPSELLRNRAGQRIDLPVKPFDKAEVDRIKKIKMCNVHFLRGDCPYGDACTHNHEVQPSRHDLETLVTVARMAPCTYGADCKEVKCIYGHACQAPSERSARKREEADGRTCIFGSSCRFPPEMHGVDMNIVRGITVGRA
;
A
#
# COMPACT_ATOMS: atom_id res chain seq x y z
N MET A 1 60.58 24.05 106.85
CA MET A 1 59.67 24.55 105.79
C MET A 1 60.26 24.16 104.44
N SER A 2 59.40 24.08 103.42
CA SER A 2 59.64 23.80 101.99
C SER A 2 59.99 22.36 101.57
N HIS A 3 58.95 21.50 101.49
CA HIS A 3 58.92 20.42 100.49
C HIS A 3 58.35 20.97 99.18
N SER A 4 59.19 20.96 98.14
CA SER A 4 58.83 21.27 96.76
C SER A 4 58.01 20.11 96.18
N VAL A 5 56.73 20.34 95.93
CA VAL A 5 55.85 19.42 95.18
C VAL A 5 56.13 19.63 93.69
N GLN A 6 56.72 18.63 93.02
CA GLN A 6 56.80 18.57 91.57
C GLN A 6 55.42 18.24 90.99
N SER A 7 54.99 18.99 89.98
CA SER A 7 53.68 18.87 89.34
C SER A 7 53.60 17.66 88.38
N PRO A 8 52.56 16.82 88.46
CA PRO A 8 52.38 15.64 87.59
C PRO A 8 51.64 16.02 86.31
N THR A 9 52.22 16.90 85.49
CA THR A 9 51.54 17.44 84.29
C THR A 9 51.86 16.68 82.99
N GLY A 10 52.85 15.78 82.98
CA GLY A 10 53.30 15.07 81.78
C GLY A 10 52.54 13.78 81.44
N GLU A 11 52.17 12.95 82.42
CA GLU A 11 51.52 11.65 82.18
C GLU A 11 50.05 11.77 81.75
N ASN A 12 49.32 12.76 82.30
CA ASN A 12 47.94 13.03 81.88
C ASN A 12 47.88 13.53 80.43
N ASP A 13 48.88 14.27 79.98
CA ASP A 13 48.95 14.83 78.63
C ASP A 13 49.19 13.73 77.57
N ASP A 14 49.87 12.65 77.95
CA ASP A 14 50.16 11.50 77.08
C ASP A 14 48.95 10.56 76.93
N LEU A 15 48.20 10.33 78.02
CA LEU A 15 46.93 9.59 78.00
C LEU A 15 45.86 10.31 77.17
N TRP A 16 45.78 11.65 77.27
CA TRP A 16 44.88 12.45 76.45
C TRP A 16 45.22 12.36 74.96
N LYS A 17 46.51 12.34 74.58
CA LYS A 17 46.95 12.14 73.20
C LYS A 17 46.58 10.76 72.66
N GLN A 18 46.75 9.70 73.46
CA GLN A 18 46.30 8.35 73.07
C GLN A 18 44.79 8.26 72.90
N PHE A 19 44.01 8.88 73.79
CA PHE A 19 42.56 8.94 73.67
C PHE A 19 42.11 9.64 72.38
N GLU A 20 42.66 10.83 72.08
CA GLU A 20 42.33 11.55 70.85
C GLU A 20 42.77 10.77 69.59
N PHE A 21 43.88 10.03 69.65
CA PHE A 21 44.29 9.12 68.57
C PHE A 21 43.25 8.00 68.34
N PHE A 22 42.83 7.29 69.39
CA PHE A 22 41.83 6.22 69.26
C PHE A 22 40.46 6.74 68.80
N LYS A 23 40.08 7.93 69.26
CA LYS A 23 38.86 8.62 68.84
C LYS A 23 38.93 8.99 67.36
N ALA A 24 40.06 9.54 66.89
CA ALA A 24 40.28 9.85 65.47
C ALA A 24 40.30 8.58 64.61
N ALA A 25 40.94 7.50 65.07
CA ALA A 25 40.95 6.21 64.37
C ALA A 25 39.55 5.61 64.24
N ARG A 26 38.75 5.66 65.32
CA ARG A 26 37.35 5.20 65.32
C ARG A 26 36.45 6.06 64.43
N GLN A 27 36.73 7.36 64.35
CA GLN A 27 36.05 8.25 63.43
C GLN A 27 36.39 7.93 61.97
N GLN A 28 37.66 7.70 61.64
CA GLN A 28 38.07 7.24 60.30
C GLN A 28 37.42 5.89 59.92
N GLU A 29 37.33 4.95 60.87
CA GLU A 29 36.64 3.68 60.63
C GLU A 29 35.15 3.90 60.32
N SER A 30 34.48 4.80 61.05
CA SER A 30 33.09 5.17 60.79
C SER A 30 32.91 5.83 59.42
N GLU A 31 33.78 6.78 59.07
CA GLU A 31 33.75 7.47 57.77
C GLU A 31 33.98 6.48 56.62
N PHE A 32 34.91 5.54 56.78
CA PHE A 32 35.16 4.48 55.79
C PHE A 32 33.97 3.53 55.65
N MET A 33 33.35 3.13 56.76
CA MET A 33 32.13 2.31 56.76
C MET A 33 30.97 3.00 56.03
N GLU A 34 30.76 4.30 56.27
CA GLU A 34 29.76 5.09 55.56
C GLU A 34 30.05 5.17 54.05
N GLU A 35 31.32 5.39 53.67
CA GLU A 35 31.72 5.37 52.25
C GLU A 35 31.44 4.00 51.60
N LEU A 36 31.73 2.90 52.30
CA LEU A 36 31.50 1.54 51.83
C LEU A 36 30.01 1.27 51.60
N LEU A 37 29.15 1.68 52.52
CA LEU A 37 27.69 1.58 52.39
C LEU A 37 27.19 2.40 51.20
N LEU A 38 27.65 3.65 51.06
CA LEU A 38 27.31 4.50 49.91
C LEU A 38 27.75 3.89 48.57
N ARG A 39 28.93 3.28 48.50
CA ARG A 39 29.40 2.58 47.29
C ARG A 39 28.55 1.35 46.98
N TYR A 40 28.21 0.56 48.01
CA TYR A 40 27.35 -0.60 47.87
C TYR A 40 25.97 -0.22 47.32
N ASP A 41 25.34 0.81 47.89
CA ASP A 41 24.03 1.31 47.43
C ASP A 41 24.09 1.78 45.98
N ASN A 42 25.13 2.53 45.60
CA ASN A 42 25.33 2.97 44.22
C ASN A 42 25.52 1.80 43.24
N LEU A 43 26.26 0.76 43.63
CA LEU A 43 26.43 -0.46 42.84
C LEU A 43 25.10 -1.20 42.67
N ASN A 44 24.31 -1.30 43.73
CA ASN A 44 23.01 -1.97 43.71
C ASN A 44 22.03 -1.24 42.77
N VAL A 45 21.99 0.09 42.82
CA VAL A 45 21.18 0.90 41.89
C VAL A 45 21.62 0.70 40.44
N LYS A 46 22.92 0.68 40.17
CA LYS A 46 23.45 0.44 38.82
C LYS A 46 23.10 -0.96 38.30
N TYR A 47 23.15 -1.98 39.16
CA TYR A 47 22.79 -3.34 38.81
C TYR A 47 21.29 -3.45 38.50
N ASN A 48 20.43 -2.93 39.38
CA ASN A 48 18.98 -2.91 39.16
C ASN A 48 18.60 -2.17 37.87
N ASN A 49 19.18 -1.00 37.60
CA ASN A 49 18.92 -0.26 36.36
C ASN A 49 19.33 -1.05 35.12
N LYS A 50 20.39 -1.86 35.21
CA LYS A 50 20.84 -2.71 34.11
C LYS A 50 19.87 -3.86 33.88
N ASP A 51 19.41 -4.52 34.94
CA ASP A 51 18.41 -5.59 34.86
C ASP A 51 17.08 -5.05 34.30
N GLU A 52 16.63 -3.86 34.74
CA GLU A 52 15.45 -3.19 34.19
C GLU A 52 15.62 -2.87 32.69
N ALA A 53 16.79 -2.41 32.26
CA ALA A 53 17.06 -2.14 30.85
C ALA A 53 17.08 -3.43 30.00
N GLU A 54 17.55 -4.55 30.56
CA GLU A 54 17.54 -5.85 29.91
C GLU A 54 16.11 -6.38 29.75
N ILE A 55 15.28 -6.27 30.80
CA ILE A 55 13.85 -6.61 30.75
C ILE A 55 13.11 -5.77 29.69
N GLN A 56 13.34 -4.44 29.67
CA GLN A 56 12.72 -3.55 28.68
C GLN A 56 13.13 -3.90 27.24
N LYS A 57 14.39 -4.30 27.04
CA LYS A 57 14.88 -4.75 25.74
C LYS A 57 14.18 -6.03 25.29
N ASP A 58 14.02 -7.00 26.19
CA ASP A 58 13.34 -8.26 25.89
C ASP A 58 11.85 -8.04 25.58
N GLU A 59 11.17 -7.18 26.33
CA GLU A 59 9.79 -6.77 26.02
C GLU A 59 9.68 -6.09 24.64
N TYR A 60 10.64 -5.23 24.29
CA TYR A 60 10.67 -4.58 22.98
C TYR A 60 10.91 -5.58 21.84
N ILE A 61 11.82 -6.54 22.04
CA ILE A 61 12.06 -7.62 21.05
C ILE A 61 10.79 -8.45 20.86
N LEU A 62 10.14 -8.88 21.94
CA LEU A 62 8.86 -9.61 21.87
C LEU A 62 7.77 -8.80 21.17
N SER A 63 7.74 -7.47 21.38
CA SER A 63 6.82 -6.58 20.66
C SER A 63 7.09 -6.56 19.16
N LEU A 64 8.35 -6.45 18.76
CA LEU A 64 8.76 -6.49 17.35
C LEU A 64 8.47 -7.85 16.70
N GLU A 65 8.74 -8.95 17.38
CA GLU A 65 8.43 -10.30 16.90
C GLU A 65 6.92 -10.49 16.70
N ASN A 66 6.11 -10.06 17.67
CA ASN A 66 4.65 -10.10 17.55
C ASN A 66 4.16 -9.20 16.41
N PHE A 67 4.73 -8.01 16.24
CA PHE A 67 4.40 -7.13 15.13
C PHE A 67 4.76 -7.76 13.77
N ALA A 68 5.94 -8.37 13.65
CA ALA A 68 6.37 -9.05 12.43
C ALA A 68 5.49 -10.28 12.12
N ALA A 69 5.16 -11.08 13.13
CA ALA A 69 4.27 -12.24 13.00
C ALA A 69 2.86 -11.82 12.57
N ASN A 70 2.30 -10.79 13.21
CA ASN A 70 0.98 -10.25 12.85
C ASN A 70 0.98 -9.64 11.45
N SER A 71 2.01 -8.89 11.09
CA SER A 71 2.16 -8.32 9.74
C SER A 71 2.24 -9.42 8.69
N THR A 72 3.06 -10.45 8.93
CA THR A 72 3.18 -11.61 8.05
C THR A 72 1.84 -12.33 7.89
N LYS A 73 1.09 -12.51 8.98
CA LYS A 73 -0.25 -13.11 8.96
C LYS A 73 -1.24 -12.30 8.11
N LEU A 74 -1.22 -10.96 8.24
CA LEU A 74 -2.07 -10.06 7.46
C LEU A 74 -1.69 -10.04 5.98
N LEU A 75 -0.39 -9.97 5.66
CA LEU A 75 0.12 -9.99 4.29
C LEU A 75 -0.13 -11.35 3.60
N ASN A 76 -0.19 -12.42 4.39
CA ASN A 76 -0.52 -13.77 3.90
C ASN A 76 -2.02 -14.07 3.93
N HIS A 77 -2.89 -13.09 4.21
CA HIS A 77 -4.33 -13.28 4.18
C HIS A 77 -4.85 -13.29 2.73
N ASP A 78 -5.67 -14.28 2.39
CA ASP A 78 -6.29 -14.44 1.06
C ASP A 78 -5.34 -14.29 -0.16
N PRO A 79 -4.22 -15.02 -0.21
CA PRO A 79 -3.35 -15.00 -1.38
C PRO A 79 -4.04 -15.63 -2.59
N TRP A 80 -3.62 -15.20 -3.78
CA TRP A 80 -4.30 -15.54 -5.02
C TRP A 80 -3.32 -15.61 -6.20
N ILE A 81 -3.80 -16.18 -7.31
CA ILE A 81 -3.07 -16.36 -8.57
C ILE A 81 -3.76 -15.52 -9.64
N MET A 82 -2.98 -14.72 -10.37
CA MET A 82 -3.45 -14.01 -11.55
C MET A 82 -3.22 -14.85 -12.80
N VAL A 83 -4.22 -14.90 -13.68
CA VAL A 83 -4.11 -15.43 -15.03
C VAL A 83 -4.43 -14.29 -15.99
N LEU A 84 -3.44 -13.83 -16.76
CA LEU A 84 -3.61 -12.82 -17.79
C LEU A 84 -3.51 -13.51 -19.15
N ILE A 85 -4.52 -13.37 -19.99
CA ILE A 85 -4.55 -14.01 -21.31
C ILE A 85 -4.75 -12.96 -22.37
N ASP A 86 -3.83 -12.93 -23.33
CA ASP A 86 -4.00 -12.24 -24.58
C ASP A 86 -4.80 -13.10 -25.56
N GLY A 87 -6.11 -12.82 -25.61
CA GLY A 87 -7.06 -13.56 -26.42
C GLY A 87 -7.04 -13.22 -27.91
N ASP A 88 -6.27 -12.21 -28.35
CA ASP A 88 -6.13 -11.91 -29.78
C ASP A 88 -5.33 -13.00 -30.50
N GLY A 89 -4.42 -13.70 -29.79
CA GLY A 89 -3.70 -14.86 -30.33
C GLY A 89 -3.75 -16.14 -29.49
N MET A 90 -4.17 -16.09 -28.23
CA MET A 90 -4.49 -17.30 -27.44
C MET A 90 -5.91 -17.79 -27.74
N ILE A 91 -6.09 -18.37 -28.93
CA ILE A 91 -7.41 -18.76 -29.42
C ILE A 91 -7.85 -20.10 -28.80
N PHE A 92 -9.05 -20.16 -28.22
CA PHE A 92 -9.64 -21.41 -27.73
C PHE A 92 -9.89 -22.43 -28.84
N ASN A 93 -9.89 -23.71 -28.50
CA ASN A 93 -10.23 -24.77 -29.45
C ASN A 93 -11.64 -24.55 -30.03
N GLY A 94 -11.79 -24.77 -31.35
CA GLY A 94 -13.05 -24.61 -32.06
C GLY A 94 -14.18 -25.45 -31.46
N THR A 95 -13.87 -26.60 -30.87
CA THR A 95 -14.86 -27.46 -30.19
C THR A 95 -15.54 -26.77 -29.01
N PHE A 96 -14.83 -25.91 -28.27
CA PHE A 96 -15.45 -25.09 -27.22
C PHE A 96 -16.18 -23.89 -27.82
N LEU A 97 -15.54 -23.18 -28.76
CA LEU A 97 -16.11 -21.99 -29.37
C LEU A 97 -17.47 -22.27 -30.03
N GLN A 98 -17.59 -23.38 -30.76
CA GLN A 98 -18.84 -23.78 -31.45
C GLN A 98 -20.01 -24.07 -30.50
N GLN A 99 -19.74 -24.36 -29.22
CA GLN A 99 -20.78 -24.65 -28.22
C GLN A 99 -21.32 -23.39 -27.53
N GLY A 100 -20.89 -22.19 -27.96
CA GLY A 100 -21.32 -20.92 -27.40
C GLY A 100 -21.18 -20.88 -25.87
N GLU A 101 -22.24 -20.48 -25.19
CA GLU A 101 -22.23 -20.30 -23.73
C GLU A 101 -21.84 -21.55 -22.93
N THR A 102 -22.27 -22.74 -23.38
CA THR A 102 -21.88 -24.00 -22.72
C THR A 102 -20.39 -24.27 -22.89
N GLY A 103 -19.85 -24.03 -24.08
CA GLY A 103 -18.43 -24.15 -24.34
C GLY A 103 -17.59 -23.19 -23.50
N GLY A 104 -18.07 -21.96 -23.32
CA GLY A 104 -17.45 -20.96 -22.46
C GLY A 104 -17.29 -21.42 -21.01
N ARG A 105 -18.36 -21.97 -20.42
CA ARG A 105 -18.32 -22.52 -19.06
C ARG A 105 -17.33 -23.67 -18.92
N ILE A 106 -17.33 -24.59 -19.89
CA ILE A 106 -16.43 -25.75 -19.88
C ILE A 106 -14.98 -25.29 -20.02
N ALA A 107 -14.70 -24.36 -20.94
CA ALA A 107 -13.37 -23.79 -21.14
C ALA A 107 -12.85 -23.07 -19.89
N ALA A 108 -13.69 -22.28 -19.22
CA ALA A 108 -13.32 -21.61 -17.97
C ALA A 108 -12.98 -22.61 -16.85
N TYR A 109 -13.81 -23.65 -16.68
CA TYR A 109 -13.55 -24.72 -15.73
C TYR A 109 -12.23 -25.46 -16.05
N GLN A 110 -12.02 -25.82 -17.31
CA GLN A 110 -10.81 -26.53 -17.75
C GLN A 110 -9.55 -25.67 -17.60
N LEU A 111 -9.64 -24.36 -17.86
CA LEU A 111 -8.56 -23.43 -17.57
C LEU A 111 -8.21 -23.44 -16.08
N GLN A 112 -9.20 -23.29 -15.19
CA GLN A 112 -8.96 -23.33 -13.76
C GLN A 112 -8.29 -24.65 -13.33
N GLN A 113 -8.78 -25.80 -13.81
CA GLN A 113 -8.17 -27.10 -13.49
C GLN A 113 -6.73 -27.23 -14.00
N SER A 114 -6.46 -26.69 -15.19
CA SER A 114 -5.10 -26.67 -15.76
C SER A 114 -4.16 -25.84 -14.89
N ILE A 115 -4.57 -24.64 -14.47
CA ILE A 115 -3.79 -23.78 -13.58
C ILE A 115 -3.56 -24.44 -12.22
N LEU A 116 -4.59 -25.03 -11.62
CA LEU A 116 -4.46 -25.77 -10.36
C LEU A 116 -3.47 -26.94 -10.49
N SER A 117 -3.54 -27.72 -11.58
CA SER A 117 -2.61 -28.82 -11.82
C SER A 117 -1.17 -28.35 -11.97
N LEU A 118 -0.94 -27.23 -12.66
CA LEU A 118 0.39 -26.62 -12.80
C LEU A 118 0.91 -26.12 -11.46
N TYR A 119 0.07 -25.42 -10.71
CA TYR A 119 0.38 -24.92 -9.38
C TYR A 119 0.72 -26.07 -8.40
N GLN A 120 -0.01 -27.18 -8.49
CA GLN A 120 0.21 -28.34 -7.64
C GLN A 120 1.55 -29.06 -7.87
N LYS A 121 2.16 -28.86 -9.05
CA LYS A 121 3.46 -29.42 -9.42
C LYS A 121 4.64 -28.52 -9.02
N LEU A 122 4.37 -27.35 -8.43
CA LEU A 122 5.43 -26.45 -8.00
C LEU A 122 6.18 -26.99 -6.79
N PRO A 123 7.46 -26.62 -6.61
CA PRO A 123 8.20 -26.89 -5.39
C PRO A 123 7.45 -26.38 -4.14
N PRO A 124 7.54 -27.06 -2.99
CA PRO A 124 6.79 -26.70 -1.78
C PRO A 124 6.96 -25.23 -1.33
N ASN A 125 8.14 -24.64 -1.54
CA ASN A 125 8.42 -23.25 -1.20
C ASN A 125 7.71 -22.23 -2.11
N LEU A 126 7.22 -22.65 -3.27
CA LEU A 126 6.42 -21.85 -4.20
C LEU A 126 4.93 -22.21 -4.16
N GLN A 127 4.57 -23.30 -3.47
CA GLN A 127 3.23 -23.89 -3.45
C GLN A 127 2.46 -23.51 -2.16
N LEU A 128 2.35 -22.21 -1.86
CA LEU A 128 1.58 -21.71 -0.73
C LEU A 128 0.60 -20.62 -1.17
N PRO A 129 -0.71 -20.75 -0.89
CA PRO A 129 -1.40 -21.77 -0.06
C PRO A 129 -1.82 -23.04 -0.85
N LEU A 130 -2.26 -24.11 -0.18
CA LEU A 130 -2.72 -25.34 -0.86
C LEU A 130 -3.88 -25.10 -1.85
N ASN A 131 -4.82 -24.21 -1.51
CA ASN A 131 -6.00 -23.90 -2.32
C ASN A 131 -6.04 -22.40 -2.65
N PRO A 132 -5.29 -21.96 -3.68
CA PRO A 132 -5.26 -20.55 -4.05
C PRO A 132 -6.57 -20.13 -4.73
N LYS A 133 -7.00 -18.89 -4.48
CA LYS A 133 -7.99 -18.22 -5.33
C LYS A 133 -7.36 -17.96 -6.69
N ILE A 134 -8.06 -18.24 -7.79
CA ILE A 134 -7.58 -18.02 -9.16
C ILE A 134 -8.44 -16.96 -9.81
N CYS A 135 -7.83 -15.83 -10.15
CA CYS A 135 -8.46 -14.74 -10.88
C CYS A 135 -7.96 -14.78 -12.32
N CYS A 136 -8.87 -14.72 -13.29
CA CYS A 136 -8.52 -14.72 -14.70
C CYS A 136 -9.04 -13.45 -15.38
N ARG A 137 -8.19 -12.81 -16.17
CA ARG A 137 -8.54 -11.70 -17.04
C ARG A 137 -8.08 -12.00 -18.46
N LEU A 138 -9.04 -12.09 -19.36
CA LEU A 138 -8.80 -12.30 -20.78
C LEU A 138 -9.10 -11.01 -21.55
N TYR A 139 -8.15 -10.57 -22.37
CA TYR A 139 -8.25 -9.34 -23.16
C TYR A 139 -8.24 -9.68 -24.63
N ALA A 140 -9.22 -9.20 -25.38
CA ALA A 140 -9.27 -9.37 -26.83
C ALA A 140 -10.15 -8.30 -27.47
N ASN A 141 -9.98 -8.06 -28.76
CA ASN A 141 -10.97 -7.35 -29.56
C ASN A 141 -12.10 -8.30 -29.95
N LEU A 142 -13.22 -8.29 -29.20
CA LEU A 142 -14.29 -9.29 -29.36
C LEU A 142 -14.83 -9.33 -30.80
N LYS A 143 -15.14 -8.16 -31.36
CA LYS A 143 -15.68 -8.05 -32.71
C LYS A 143 -14.68 -8.58 -33.75
N GLY A 144 -13.42 -8.13 -33.66
CA GLY A 144 -12.38 -8.56 -34.60
C GLY A 144 -12.13 -10.06 -34.53
N LEU A 145 -12.07 -10.62 -33.31
CA LEU A 145 -11.91 -12.04 -33.08
C LEU A 145 -13.08 -12.85 -33.65
N ALA A 146 -14.32 -12.45 -33.39
CA ALA A 146 -15.51 -13.11 -33.92
C ALA A 146 -15.53 -13.13 -35.45
N ASP A 147 -15.22 -12.00 -36.09
CA ASP A 147 -15.15 -11.89 -37.55
C ASP A 147 -14.07 -12.80 -38.16
N ILE A 148 -12.92 -12.96 -37.49
CA ILE A 148 -11.83 -13.83 -37.94
C ILE A 148 -12.21 -15.30 -37.78
N LEU A 149 -12.82 -15.68 -36.65
CA LEU A 149 -13.25 -17.04 -36.38
C LEU A 149 -14.34 -17.51 -37.36
N HIS A 150 -15.26 -16.61 -37.72
CA HIS A 150 -16.29 -16.91 -38.71
C HIS A 150 -15.71 -17.04 -40.13
N ARG A 151 -14.91 -16.07 -40.57
CA ARG A 151 -14.29 -16.10 -41.91
C ARG A 151 -13.36 -17.29 -42.14
N SER A 152 -12.75 -17.81 -41.07
CA SER A 152 -11.89 -19.00 -41.12
C SER A 152 -12.65 -20.33 -41.00
N GLY A 153 -13.98 -20.29 -40.85
CA GLY A 153 -14.82 -21.48 -40.70
C GLY A 153 -14.66 -22.19 -39.35
N VAL A 154 -14.15 -21.51 -38.33
CA VAL A 154 -14.05 -22.07 -36.98
C VAL A 154 -15.43 -22.06 -36.30
N VAL A 155 -16.22 -21.02 -36.55
CA VAL A 155 -17.61 -20.90 -36.09
C VAL A 155 -18.52 -20.51 -37.26
N ASP A 156 -19.75 -21.01 -37.26
CA ASP A 156 -20.72 -20.74 -38.33
C ASP A 156 -21.37 -19.36 -38.19
N ASP A 157 -21.52 -18.85 -36.98
CA ASP A 157 -22.11 -17.54 -36.69
C ASP A 157 -21.21 -16.76 -35.70
N PRO A 158 -20.80 -15.52 -36.02
CA PRO A 158 -20.05 -14.67 -35.10
C PRO A 158 -20.70 -14.48 -33.73
N SER A 159 -22.04 -14.54 -33.63
CA SER A 159 -22.77 -14.35 -32.36
C SER A 159 -22.41 -15.40 -31.31
N VAL A 160 -22.05 -16.62 -31.75
CA VAL A 160 -21.66 -17.72 -30.87
C VAL A 160 -20.40 -17.40 -30.06
N VAL A 161 -19.53 -16.52 -30.56
CA VAL A 161 -18.32 -16.08 -29.84
C VAL A 161 -18.68 -15.17 -28.67
N ASP A 162 -19.68 -14.31 -28.81
CA ASP A 162 -20.22 -13.51 -27.69
C ASP A 162 -20.85 -14.42 -26.63
N GLU A 163 -21.67 -15.39 -27.05
CA GLU A 163 -22.24 -16.39 -26.15
C GLU A 163 -21.16 -17.17 -25.40
N PHE A 164 -20.09 -17.56 -26.08
CA PHE A 164 -18.94 -18.22 -25.48
C PHE A 164 -18.32 -17.39 -24.36
N PHE A 165 -18.02 -16.10 -24.58
CA PHE A 165 -17.45 -15.26 -23.53
C PHE A 165 -18.45 -14.92 -22.42
N ARG A 166 -19.76 -14.87 -22.72
CA ARG A 166 -20.82 -14.80 -21.70
C ARG A 166 -20.78 -16.03 -20.79
N GLY A 167 -20.60 -17.21 -21.35
CA GLY A 167 -20.45 -18.46 -20.59
C GLY A 167 -19.15 -18.51 -19.79
N PHE A 168 -18.05 -18.05 -20.38
CA PHE A 168 -16.73 -18.00 -19.74
C PHE A 168 -16.73 -17.11 -18.48
N THR A 169 -17.39 -15.95 -18.56
CA THR A 169 -17.46 -14.97 -17.46
C THR A 169 -18.46 -15.32 -16.36
N GLN A 170 -19.32 -16.33 -16.56
CA GLN A 170 -20.14 -16.88 -15.46
C GLN A 170 -19.27 -17.61 -14.42
N PHE A 171 -18.04 -17.97 -14.77
CA PHE A 171 -17.13 -18.62 -13.84
C PHE A 171 -16.60 -17.61 -12.81
N LYS A 172 -16.58 -18.00 -11.53
CA LYS A 172 -16.21 -17.09 -10.44
C LYS A 172 -14.78 -16.57 -10.63
N GLN A 173 -14.59 -15.25 -10.50
CA GLN A 173 -13.31 -14.53 -10.64
C GLN A 173 -12.71 -14.55 -12.07
N PHE A 174 -13.51 -14.88 -13.09
CA PHE A 174 -13.10 -14.84 -14.49
C PHE A 174 -13.76 -13.66 -15.19
N GLU A 175 -12.95 -12.87 -15.88
CA GLU A 175 -13.36 -11.65 -16.55
C GLU A 175 -12.92 -11.71 -18.03
N PHE A 176 -13.81 -11.26 -18.90
CA PHE A 176 -13.49 -10.96 -20.30
C PHE A 176 -13.55 -9.45 -20.49
N ILE A 177 -12.50 -8.90 -21.10
CA ILE A 177 -12.34 -7.47 -21.32
C ILE A 177 -12.22 -7.25 -22.82
N ASP A 178 -13.31 -6.77 -23.42
CA ASP A 178 -13.26 -6.26 -24.79
C ASP A 178 -12.42 -4.97 -24.82
N VAL A 179 -11.28 -5.01 -25.50
CA VAL A 179 -10.40 -3.84 -25.66
C VAL A 179 -10.73 -3.05 -26.92
N GLY A 180 -11.68 -3.52 -27.72
CA GLY A 180 -12.09 -2.92 -28.98
C GLY A 180 -11.01 -2.99 -30.05
N SER A 181 -11.25 -2.31 -31.17
CA SER A 181 -10.30 -2.27 -32.28
C SER A 181 -9.10 -1.37 -32.01
N GLY A 182 -7.90 -1.85 -32.32
CA GLY A 182 -6.69 -1.05 -32.32
C GLY A 182 -5.48 -1.96 -32.21
N LYS A 183 -4.34 -1.50 -32.71
CA LYS A 183 -3.09 -2.24 -32.58
C LYS A 183 -2.62 -2.21 -31.13
N ASP A 184 -2.10 -3.33 -30.65
CA ASP A 184 -1.40 -3.47 -29.37
C ASP A 184 -2.24 -3.05 -28.13
N ARG A 185 -3.58 -3.03 -28.25
CA ARG A 185 -4.51 -2.58 -27.19
C ARG A 185 -4.60 -3.60 -26.05
N ALA A 186 -4.67 -4.88 -26.39
CA ALA A 186 -4.65 -5.98 -25.42
C ALA A 186 -3.31 -5.96 -24.67
N ASP A 187 -2.21 -5.93 -25.40
CA ASP A 187 -0.84 -6.01 -24.87
C ASP A 187 -0.53 -4.86 -23.93
N THR A 188 -0.88 -3.63 -24.31
CA THR A 188 -0.70 -2.45 -23.45
C THR A 188 -1.44 -2.63 -22.12
N LYS A 189 -2.69 -3.09 -22.18
CA LYS A 189 -3.51 -3.27 -20.98
C LYS A 189 -3.02 -4.44 -20.12
N ILE A 190 -2.56 -5.52 -20.75
CA ILE A 190 -1.97 -6.66 -20.08
C ILE A 190 -0.67 -6.24 -19.39
N ALA A 191 0.19 -5.46 -20.03
CA ALA A 191 1.44 -4.97 -19.44
C ALA A 191 1.18 -4.10 -18.20
N ASP A 192 0.27 -3.12 -18.28
CA ASP A 192 -0.08 -2.27 -17.13
C ASP A 192 -0.63 -3.09 -15.95
N VAL A 193 -1.50 -4.07 -16.25
CA VAL A 193 -2.11 -4.94 -15.24
C VAL A 193 -1.10 -5.93 -14.67
N PHE A 194 -0.17 -6.40 -15.50
CA PHE A 194 0.94 -7.24 -15.08
C PHE A 194 1.81 -6.51 -14.07
N ASP A 195 2.22 -5.27 -14.35
CA ASP A 195 3.08 -4.46 -13.47
C ASP A 195 2.42 -4.19 -12.11
N LEU A 196 1.09 -4.00 -12.10
CA LEU A 196 0.31 -3.84 -10.87
C LEU A 196 0.38 -5.09 -10.00
N PHE A 197 0.17 -6.26 -10.59
CA PHE A 197 0.03 -7.51 -9.83
C PHE A 197 1.34 -8.20 -9.54
N ILE A 198 2.38 -8.00 -10.36
CA ILE A 198 3.71 -8.50 -10.00
C ILE A 198 4.20 -7.80 -8.74
N SER A 199 3.83 -6.55 -8.51
CA SER A 199 4.18 -5.80 -7.30
C SER A 199 3.33 -6.16 -6.08
N ASP A 200 2.16 -6.82 -6.23
CA ASP A 200 1.31 -7.22 -5.10
C ASP A 200 1.85 -8.50 -4.44
N VAL A 201 2.25 -8.38 -3.17
CA VAL A 201 2.77 -9.49 -2.35
C VAL A 201 1.77 -10.62 -2.10
N ARG A 202 0.47 -10.36 -2.26
CA ARG A 202 -0.60 -11.37 -2.16
C ARG A 202 -0.82 -12.12 -3.47
N CYS A 203 -0.41 -11.52 -4.59
CA CYS A 203 -0.38 -12.18 -5.90
C CYS A 203 0.84 -13.11 -5.95
N ARG A 204 0.59 -14.39 -5.66
CA ARG A 204 1.66 -15.38 -5.51
C ARG A 204 2.24 -15.81 -6.82
N HIS A 205 1.41 -15.91 -7.84
CA HIS A 205 1.83 -16.32 -9.19
C HIS A 205 1.05 -15.56 -10.24
N ILE A 206 1.70 -15.31 -11.36
CA ILE A 206 1.11 -14.77 -12.58
C ILE A 206 1.33 -15.78 -13.70
N PHE A 207 0.25 -16.26 -14.28
CA PHE A 207 0.26 -17.04 -15.51
C PHE A 207 -0.11 -16.14 -16.68
N LEU A 208 0.82 -15.93 -17.60
CA LEU A 208 0.68 -15.02 -18.74
C LEU A 208 0.54 -15.82 -20.04
N GLY A 209 -0.67 -15.84 -20.61
CA GLY A 209 -0.96 -16.39 -21.93
C GLY A 209 -0.57 -15.42 -23.03
N CYS A 210 0.60 -15.64 -23.63
CA CYS A 210 1.25 -14.68 -24.54
C CYS A 210 2.05 -15.34 -25.67
N SER A 211 1.92 -16.65 -25.91
CA SER A 211 2.91 -17.39 -26.71
C SER A 211 3.08 -16.94 -28.16
N HIS A 212 2.14 -16.17 -28.69
CA HIS A 212 2.07 -15.80 -30.11
C HIS A 212 2.73 -14.44 -30.43
N ASP A 213 3.13 -13.65 -29.44
CA ASP A 213 3.60 -12.27 -29.65
C ASP A 213 4.90 -11.95 -28.89
N ASN A 214 5.95 -11.59 -29.64
CA ASN A 214 7.22 -11.13 -29.08
C ASN A 214 7.11 -9.76 -28.37
N GLY A 215 6.00 -9.02 -28.53
CA GLY A 215 5.74 -7.78 -27.78
C GLY A 215 5.88 -7.94 -26.26
N TYR A 216 5.59 -9.13 -25.72
CA TYR A 216 5.75 -9.44 -24.30
C TYR A 216 7.18 -9.76 -23.88
N ALA A 217 8.12 -10.00 -24.81
CA ALA A 217 9.48 -10.40 -24.47
C ALA A 217 10.19 -9.32 -23.64
N ARG A 218 10.09 -8.05 -24.05
CA ARG A 218 10.68 -6.92 -23.34
C ARG A 218 10.10 -6.72 -21.94
N LEU A 219 8.80 -6.94 -21.76
CA LEU A 219 8.14 -6.89 -20.44
C LEU A 219 8.76 -7.92 -19.50
N LEU A 220 8.93 -9.15 -19.99
CA LEU A 220 9.46 -10.27 -19.22
C LEU A 220 10.98 -10.18 -19.00
N GLU A 221 11.74 -9.69 -19.97
CA GLU A 221 13.19 -9.46 -19.86
C GLU A 221 13.54 -8.58 -18.67
N ASN A 222 12.78 -7.52 -18.43
CA ASN A 222 12.99 -6.61 -17.30
C ASN A 222 12.95 -7.34 -15.94
N LEU A 223 12.23 -8.45 -15.84
CA LEU A 223 12.09 -9.23 -14.61
C LEU A 223 13.19 -10.27 -14.41
N THR A 224 13.99 -10.57 -15.43
CA THR A 224 14.99 -11.65 -15.38
C THR A 224 16.07 -11.41 -14.32
N HIS A 225 16.34 -10.15 -13.98
CA HIS A 225 17.28 -9.75 -12.94
C HIS A 225 16.70 -9.86 -11.52
N GLU A 226 15.38 -9.96 -11.38
CA GLU A 226 14.67 -10.02 -10.09
C GLU A 226 14.19 -11.44 -9.77
N LYS A 227 15.04 -12.25 -9.13
CA LYS A 227 14.74 -13.68 -8.84
C LYS A 227 13.41 -13.92 -8.13
N ASN A 228 13.01 -13.03 -7.22
CA ASN A 228 11.76 -13.14 -6.47
C ASN A 228 10.52 -12.86 -7.33
N CYS A 229 10.62 -11.96 -8.32
CA CYS A 229 9.55 -11.68 -9.27
C CYS A 229 9.51 -12.75 -10.35
N ALA A 230 10.66 -13.09 -10.94
CA ALA A 230 10.75 -14.07 -12.02
C ALA A 230 10.23 -15.46 -11.62
N SER A 231 10.48 -15.90 -10.38
CA SER A 231 10.01 -17.21 -9.88
C SER A 231 8.49 -17.33 -9.71
N ARG A 232 7.76 -16.21 -9.76
CA ARG A 232 6.30 -16.16 -9.69
C ARG A 232 5.62 -16.11 -11.06
N VAL A 233 6.37 -15.99 -12.15
CA VAL A 233 5.82 -15.77 -13.49
C VAL A 233 5.94 -17.05 -14.33
N PHE A 234 4.84 -17.41 -14.97
CA PHE A 234 4.71 -18.58 -15.83
C PHE A 234 4.13 -18.15 -17.16
N MET A 235 4.69 -18.65 -18.25
CA MET A 235 4.21 -18.36 -19.59
C MET A 235 3.30 -19.49 -20.07
N LEU A 236 2.12 -19.13 -20.54
CA LEU A 236 1.15 -20.05 -21.13
C LEU A 236 1.10 -19.86 -22.64
N GLY A 237 0.91 -20.98 -23.36
CA GLY A 237 0.76 -20.96 -24.80
C GLY A 237 -0.31 -21.93 -25.30
N GLY A 238 -0.97 -21.55 -26.39
CA GLY A 238 -1.73 -22.49 -27.23
C GLY A 238 -0.85 -23.00 -28.37
N VAL A 239 -0.26 -22.06 -29.10
CA VAL A 239 0.74 -22.29 -30.15
C VAL A 239 2.16 -22.32 -29.55
N PRO A 240 3.16 -22.88 -30.26
CA PRO A 240 4.56 -22.76 -29.89
C PRO A 240 4.95 -21.30 -29.62
N PHE A 241 5.83 -21.09 -28.63
CA PHE A 241 6.29 -19.76 -28.26
C PHE A 241 7.11 -19.12 -29.39
N GLU A 242 6.89 -17.84 -29.62
CA GLU A 242 7.74 -17.04 -30.52
C GLU A 242 9.20 -17.01 -30.02
N LYS A 243 10.14 -16.80 -30.94
CA LYS A 243 11.58 -17.02 -30.68
C LYS A 243 12.14 -16.20 -29.52
N GLU A 244 11.74 -14.94 -29.37
CA GLU A 244 12.26 -14.08 -28.29
C GLU A 244 11.70 -14.54 -26.94
N LEU A 245 10.43 -14.90 -26.89
CA LEU A 245 9.79 -15.52 -25.72
C LEU A 245 10.44 -16.86 -25.35
N GLU A 246 10.83 -17.66 -26.34
CA GLU A 246 11.46 -18.97 -26.15
C GLU A 246 12.85 -18.87 -25.50
N ALA A 247 13.58 -17.79 -25.79
CA ALA A 247 14.90 -17.51 -25.25
C ALA A 247 14.88 -17.14 -23.76
N LEU A 248 13.73 -16.75 -23.21
CA LEU A 248 13.63 -16.28 -21.83
C LEU A 248 13.63 -17.43 -20.81
N PRO A 249 14.20 -17.20 -19.60
CA PRO A 249 14.37 -18.22 -18.58
C PRO A 249 13.10 -18.47 -17.73
N PHE A 250 11.91 -18.28 -18.29
CA PHE A 250 10.64 -18.54 -17.60
C PHE A 250 10.12 -19.95 -17.85
N ARG A 251 9.38 -20.48 -16.87
CA ARG A 251 8.67 -21.75 -17.03
C ARG A 251 7.53 -21.57 -18.02
N ARG A 252 7.44 -22.49 -18.98
CA ARG A 252 6.51 -22.44 -20.10
C ARG A 252 5.61 -23.67 -20.10
N HIS A 253 4.33 -23.46 -20.35
CA HIS A 253 3.34 -24.54 -20.43
C HIS A 253 2.42 -24.32 -21.64
N LEU A 254 2.33 -25.35 -22.48
CA LEU A 254 1.35 -25.38 -23.57
C LEU A 254 0.06 -26.04 -23.09
N LEU A 255 -1.07 -25.38 -23.30
CA LEU A 255 -2.41 -25.84 -22.94
C LEU A 255 -3.19 -26.20 -24.21
N THR A 256 -2.66 -27.13 -25.00
CA THR A 256 -3.18 -27.53 -26.33
C THR A 256 -4.57 -28.17 -26.30
N GLU A 257 -4.98 -28.70 -25.15
CA GLU A 257 -6.33 -29.22 -24.95
C GLU A 257 -7.38 -28.12 -24.77
N LEU A 258 -6.95 -26.89 -24.49
CA LEU A 258 -7.83 -25.73 -24.26
C LEU A 258 -7.73 -24.72 -25.41
N PHE A 259 -6.51 -24.40 -25.81
CA PHE A 259 -6.21 -23.47 -26.90
C PHE A 259 -5.77 -24.21 -28.16
N ARG A 260 -5.96 -23.60 -29.32
CA ARG A 260 -5.49 -24.13 -30.59
C ARG A 260 -3.97 -24.27 -30.58
N ALA A 261 -3.49 -25.42 -31.05
CA ALA A 261 -2.07 -25.67 -31.27
C ALA A 261 -1.50 -24.95 -32.51
N GLU A 262 -2.37 -24.47 -33.40
CA GLU A 262 -2.00 -23.80 -34.65
C GLU A 262 -2.72 -22.44 -34.80
N LYS A 263 -2.00 -21.48 -35.40
CA LYS A 263 -2.54 -20.15 -35.73
C LYS A 263 -3.67 -20.26 -36.76
N ILE A 264 -4.62 -19.32 -36.72
CA ILE A 264 -5.71 -19.25 -37.70
C ILE A 264 -5.15 -18.80 -39.05
N ASN A 265 -5.37 -19.63 -40.08
CA ASN A 265 -5.05 -19.27 -41.47
C ASN A 265 -6.25 -18.57 -42.12
N VAL A 266 -6.22 -17.24 -42.18
CA VAL A 266 -7.30 -16.40 -42.75
C VAL A 266 -7.35 -16.46 -44.29
N ASN A 267 -6.31 -17.02 -44.93
CA ASN A 267 -6.14 -17.07 -46.39
C ASN A 267 -6.60 -18.38 -47.05
N ARG A 268 -7.35 -19.25 -46.36
CA ARG A 268 -7.98 -20.38 -47.07
C ARG A 268 -9.09 -19.83 -47.95
N PRO A 269 -9.04 -20.02 -49.29
CA PRO A 269 -10.19 -19.74 -50.13
C PRO A 269 -11.34 -20.59 -49.60
N VAL A 270 -12.46 -19.96 -49.29
CA VAL A 270 -13.71 -20.69 -49.12
C VAL A 270 -14.03 -21.28 -50.49
N THR A 271 -13.55 -22.50 -50.75
CA THR A 271 -14.14 -23.32 -51.80
C THR A 271 -15.55 -23.60 -51.32
N TYR A 272 -16.50 -22.79 -51.79
CA TYR A 272 -17.88 -23.23 -51.90
C TYR A 272 -17.83 -24.49 -52.77
N GLY A 273 -17.71 -25.65 -52.13
CA GLY A 273 -17.89 -26.93 -52.78
C GLY A 273 -19.27 -26.86 -53.41
N ALA A 274 -19.30 -26.78 -54.74
CA ALA A 274 -20.52 -26.92 -55.50
C ALA A 274 -21.26 -28.14 -54.96
N SER A 275 -22.49 -27.94 -54.49
CA SER A 275 -23.38 -29.06 -54.20
C SER A 275 -23.37 -29.98 -55.43
N PRO A 276 -23.19 -31.30 -55.27
CA PRO A 276 -23.44 -32.22 -56.37
C PRO A 276 -24.85 -31.97 -56.87
N ALA A 277 -25.00 -31.76 -58.18
CA ALA A 277 -26.30 -31.65 -58.83
C ALA A 277 -27.19 -32.82 -58.38
N PRO A 278 -28.50 -32.60 -58.11
CA PRO A 278 -29.38 -33.69 -57.74
C PRO A 278 -29.39 -34.70 -58.88
N ALA A 279 -29.08 -35.95 -58.55
CA ALA A 279 -29.16 -37.06 -59.48
C ALA A 279 -30.59 -37.16 -60.01
N TYR A 280 -30.72 -37.06 -61.32
CA TYR A 280 -31.93 -37.33 -62.07
C TYR A 280 -32.44 -38.73 -61.72
N MET A 281 -33.51 -38.83 -60.94
CA MET A 281 -34.25 -40.08 -60.79
C MET A 281 -35.34 -40.13 -61.86
N THR A 282 -35.28 -41.20 -62.65
CA THR A 282 -36.31 -41.62 -63.61
C THR A 282 -37.64 -41.93 -62.90
N PRO A 283 -38.79 -41.66 -63.53
CA PRO A 283 -40.10 -41.84 -62.89
C PRO A 283 -40.61 -43.27 -63.05
N ALA A 284 -40.96 -43.91 -61.94
CA ALA A 284 -41.82 -45.10 -61.93
C ALA A 284 -43.28 -44.66 -61.71
N ALA A 285 -44.16 -45.32 -62.45
CA ALA A 285 -45.54 -44.94 -62.68
C ALA A 285 -46.51 -45.24 -61.52
N HIS A 286 -47.47 -44.31 -61.35
CA HIS A 286 -48.91 -44.50 -61.12
C HIS A 286 -49.41 -45.35 -59.94
N ASN A 287 -50.14 -44.71 -59.00
CA ASN A 287 -51.61 -44.60 -59.11
C ASN A 287 -52.22 -43.76 -57.96
N ILE A 288 -53.21 -42.93 -58.32
CA ILE A 288 -54.04 -42.08 -57.45
C ILE A 288 -55.38 -42.79 -57.20
N ILE A 289 -56.10 -42.35 -56.15
CA ILE A 289 -57.57 -42.21 -55.98
C ILE A 289 -58.14 -43.09 -54.83
N PRO A 290 -59.07 -42.63 -53.95
CA PRO A 290 -59.26 -41.33 -53.29
C PRO A 290 -59.71 -41.47 -51.79
N TYR A 291 -59.95 -40.35 -51.10
CA TYR A 291 -60.60 -40.26 -49.76
C TYR A 291 -62.07 -40.75 -49.75
N PRO A 292 -62.66 -41.01 -48.56
CA PRO A 292 -63.55 -39.98 -47.98
C PRO A 292 -63.48 -39.79 -46.45
N MET A 293 -64.01 -38.64 -46.04
CA MET A 293 -64.23 -38.07 -44.69
C MET A 293 -64.93 -38.98 -43.67
N ALA A 294 -64.66 -38.76 -42.37
CA ALA A 294 -65.69 -38.45 -41.35
C ALA A 294 -65.11 -37.94 -40.01
N GLN A 295 -65.61 -36.76 -39.60
CA GLN A 295 -66.09 -36.28 -38.28
C GLN A 295 -65.20 -36.42 -37.01
N ILE A 296 -64.75 -35.29 -36.40
CA ILE A 296 -65.33 -34.57 -35.22
C ILE A 296 -65.43 -35.51 -34.00
N GLU A 297 -64.62 -35.36 -32.94
CA GLU A 297 -64.89 -34.46 -31.79
C GLU A 297 -63.65 -34.01 -30.98
N ASN A 298 -63.84 -32.86 -30.32
CA ASN A 298 -62.94 -32.14 -29.43
C ASN A 298 -62.47 -32.92 -28.19
N LEU A 299 -61.26 -32.61 -27.69
CA LEU A 299 -61.08 -32.03 -26.35
C LEU A 299 -59.67 -31.44 -26.15
N ARG A 300 -59.67 -30.31 -25.45
CA ARG A 300 -58.61 -29.31 -25.25
C ARG A 300 -57.48 -29.79 -24.32
N SER A 301 -56.26 -29.29 -24.54
CA SER A 301 -55.58 -28.32 -23.63
C SER A 301 -54.13 -28.06 -24.07
N GLY A 302 -53.67 -26.80 -23.97
CA GLY A 302 -52.24 -26.49 -23.85
C GLY A 302 -51.64 -25.46 -24.81
N SER A 303 -52.10 -24.21 -24.69
CA SER A 303 -51.49 -22.92 -25.02
C SER A 303 -50.22 -22.84 -25.90
N ALA A 304 -50.36 -22.11 -27.01
CA ALA A 304 -49.30 -21.67 -27.89
C ALA A 304 -48.79 -20.25 -27.53
N THR A 305 -47.50 -20.06 -27.77
CA THR A 305 -46.80 -18.89 -28.35
C THR A 305 -47.63 -17.63 -28.67
N ARG A 306 -47.04 -16.43 -28.48
CA ARG A 306 -46.46 -15.65 -29.59
C ARG A 306 -45.86 -14.30 -29.18
N SER A 307 -44.80 -14.01 -29.93
CA SER A 307 -44.09 -12.77 -30.24
C SER A 307 -44.95 -11.52 -30.44
N ASN A 308 -44.34 -10.36 -30.20
CA ASN A 308 -44.46 -9.20 -31.08
C ASN A 308 -43.27 -8.23 -30.94
N SER A 309 -42.82 -7.75 -32.09
CA SER A 309 -41.88 -6.63 -32.29
C SER A 309 -42.65 -5.34 -32.52
N PHE A 310 -42.11 -4.17 -32.17
CA PHE A 310 -42.42 -2.88 -32.83
C PHE A 310 -41.28 -1.85 -32.64
N SER A 311 -41.21 -0.94 -33.62
CA SER A 311 -40.08 -0.11 -34.04
C SER A 311 -39.93 1.28 -33.38
N THR A 312 -38.84 1.94 -33.77
CA THR A 312 -38.28 3.29 -33.50
C THR A 312 -39.15 4.53 -33.74
N ALA A 313 -38.94 5.60 -32.94
CA ALA A 313 -38.72 7.00 -33.36
C ALA A 313 -38.31 7.91 -32.18
N ALA A 314 -37.53 8.96 -32.46
CA ALA A 314 -36.79 9.83 -31.54
C ALA A 314 -37.57 11.05 -30.99
N SER A 315 -37.16 11.59 -29.82
CA SER A 315 -36.77 13.01 -29.55
C SER A 315 -36.84 13.39 -28.06
N GLY A 316 -35.71 13.84 -27.49
CA GLY A 316 -35.63 14.95 -26.51
C GLY A 316 -35.93 14.69 -25.02
N GLY A 317 -34.99 15.11 -24.16
CA GLY A 317 -35.30 15.60 -22.80
C GLY A 317 -34.64 14.86 -21.63
N SER A 318 -33.61 15.49 -21.07
CA SER A 318 -33.15 15.49 -19.67
C SER A 318 -33.94 14.67 -18.63
N ASP A 319 -33.26 13.75 -17.93
CA ASP A 319 -33.07 13.78 -16.45
C ASP A 319 -32.59 12.42 -15.93
N TRP A 320 -31.43 12.42 -15.28
CA TRP A 320 -30.87 11.28 -14.53
C TRP A 320 -31.05 11.53 -13.02
N PRO A 321 -31.67 10.64 -12.25
CA PRO A 321 -31.53 10.63 -10.80
C PRO A 321 -30.51 9.59 -10.34
N ALA A 322 -29.58 10.07 -9.51
CA ALA A 322 -28.66 9.28 -8.71
C ALA A 322 -29.41 8.56 -7.57
N HIS A 323 -29.05 7.31 -7.30
CA HIS A 323 -29.39 6.63 -6.05
C HIS A 323 -28.11 6.40 -5.24
N TYR A 324 -27.93 7.22 -4.21
CA TYR A 324 -27.06 6.96 -3.06
C TYR A 324 -27.82 6.13 -2.04
N ALA A 325 -27.14 5.16 -1.41
CA ALA A 325 -27.65 4.40 -0.28
C ALA A 325 -27.18 5.06 1.04
N GLU A 326 -28.12 5.41 1.90
CA GLU A 326 -27.90 5.97 3.25
C GLU A 326 -27.68 4.87 4.31
N SER A 327 -26.86 5.20 5.31
CA SER A 327 -26.76 4.52 6.61
C SER A 327 -27.53 5.31 7.68
N PRO A 328 -28.10 4.68 8.72
CA PRO A 328 -28.95 5.38 9.67
C PRO A 328 -28.19 6.01 10.86
N GLU A 329 -28.59 7.23 11.20
CA GLU A 329 -28.27 7.99 12.43
C GLU A 329 -29.23 7.61 13.57
N LEU A 330 -28.74 7.65 14.82
CA LEU A 330 -29.55 7.56 16.05
C LEU A 330 -29.52 8.89 16.81
N ALA A 331 -30.72 9.41 17.08
CA ALA A 331 -30.98 10.69 17.73
C ALA A 331 -30.99 10.60 19.27
N VAL A 332 -30.67 11.74 19.89
CA VAL A 332 -30.67 12.06 21.33
C VAL A 332 -32.04 12.56 21.78
N VAL A 333 -32.53 12.15 22.97
CA VAL A 333 -33.44 12.97 23.80
C VAL A 333 -33.21 12.75 25.31
N GLY A 334 -32.80 13.84 25.99
CA GLY A 334 -33.54 14.48 27.10
C GLY A 334 -33.71 13.77 28.45
N ALA A 335 -33.28 14.46 29.51
CA ALA A 335 -33.18 14.04 30.92
C ALA A 335 -34.46 14.22 31.76
N THR A 336 -34.57 13.43 32.84
CA THR A 336 -35.21 13.82 34.13
C THR A 336 -34.52 13.11 35.32
N LYS A 337 -34.14 13.88 36.35
CA LYS A 337 -33.83 13.46 37.75
C LYS A 337 -35.04 13.84 38.66
N PRO A 338 -35.10 13.57 39.99
CA PRO A 338 -34.19 12.84 40.92
C PRO A 338 -34.95 11.86 41.87
N ILE A 339 -34.23 11.16 42.77
CA ILE A 339 -34.45 11.11 44.25
C ILE A 339 -33.30 10.31 44.89
N ALA A 340 -32.83 10.77 46.04
CA ALA A 340 -31.68 10.31 46.81
C ALA A 340 -32.09 9.51 48.06
N SER A 341 -31.20 8.66 48.59
CA SER A 341 -30.98 8.48 50.05
C SER A 341 -29.93 7.39 50.42
N GLY A 342 -29.03 7.73 51.35
CA GLY A 342 -28.25 6.84 52.26
C GLY A 342 -26.76 6.65 51.92
N TRP A 343 -25.76 7.41 52.43
CA TRP A 343 -25.17 7.56 53.80
C TRP A 343 -24.49 6.26 54.29
N ALA A 344 -23.15 6.16 54.39
CA ALA A 344 -22.30 6.85 55.36
C ALA A 344 -20.81 7.08 54.94
N ASN A 345 -20.27 8.21 55.41
CA ASN A 345 -18.86 8.64 55.49
C ASN A 345 -18.12 7.92 56.67
N ILE A 346 -16.78 7.96 56.83
CA ILE A 346 -15.98 9.00 57.56
C ILE A 346 -14.46 8.68 57.43
N VAL A 347 -13.60 9.52 56.80
CA VAL A 347 -12.74 10.68 57.25
C VAL A 347 -11.50 10.27 58.11
N LYS A 348 -10.24 10.62 57.79
CA LYS A 348 -9.55 11.91 58.12
C LYS A 348 -8.14 12.13 57.47
N LYS A 349 -7.92 13.42 57.14
CA LYS A 349 -6.78 14.27 56.65
C LYS A 349 -5.49 14.31 57.56
N PRO A 350 -4.48 15.23 57.38
CA PRO A 350 -3.69 15.76 56.22
C PRO A 350 -2.16 16.03 56.52
N ALA A 351 -1.36 16.50 55.52
CA ALA A 351 -0.34 17.60 55.53
C ALA A 351 0.52 17.61 54.23
N PRO A 352 1.42 18.59 53.93
CA PRO A 352 1.31 20.05 53.73
C PRO A 352 1.82 20.49 52.30
N PRO A 353 1.90 21.80 51.94
CA PRO A 353 2.01 22.27 50.54
C PRO A 353 3.45 22.61 50.07
N THR A 354 3.69 22.55 48.76
CA THR A 354 4.90 23.07 48.07
C THR A 354 4.52 23.85 46.79
N PRO A 355 5.35 24.79 46.33
CA PRO A 355 4.89 26.14 45.97
C PRO A 355 4.35 26.30 44.56
N ALA A 356 3.43 27.25 44.43
CA ALA A 356 2.95 27.80 43.17
C ALA A 356 4.11 28.38 42.33
N ALA A 357 4.28 27.87 41.11
CA ALA A 357 5.02 28.56 40.06
C ALA A 357 4.07 29.53 39.35
N THR A 358 4.38 30.81 39.45
CA THR A 358 3.77 31.96 38.76
C THR A 358 3.61 31.67 37.25
N PRO A 359 2.52 32.12 36.58
CA PRO A 359 2.41 32.01 35.13
C PRO A 359 3.51 32.86 34.47
N GLY A 360 4.55 32.20 33.98
CA GLY A 360 5.60 32.83 33.20
C GLY A 360 5.03 33.35 31.88
N ALA A 361 5.20 34.65 31.66
CA ALA A 361 5.02 35.32 30.37
C ALA A 361 5.68 34.53 29.22
N PRO A 362 5.20 34.66 27.97
CA PRO A 362 5.75 33.92 26.83
C PRO A 362 7.25 34.17 26.72
N ARG A 363 8.05 33.10 26.78
CA ARG A 363 9.49 33.14 26.56
C ARG A 363 9.73 33.57 25.10
N LYS A 364 9.96 34.87 24.87
CA LYS A 364 10.69 35.31 23.68
C LYS A 364 12.12 34.80 23.82
N LEU A 365 12.49 33.81 23.02
CA LEU A 365 13.87 33.36 22.92
C LEU A 365 14.72 34.48 22.32
N GLY A 366 15.31 35.30 23.21
CA GLY A 366 16.42 36.19 22.88
C GLY A 366 17.68 35.36 22.64
N PHE A 367 18.27 35.53 21.46
CA PHE A 367 19.49 34.87 21.04
C PHE A 367 20.72 35.64 21.53
N ASN A 368 21.71 34.93 22.09
CA ASN A 368 23.10 35.38 22.08
C ASN A 368 24.08 34.19 22.22
N GLY A 369 25.19 34.24 21.48
CA GLY A 369 26.44 33.53 21.81
C GLY A 369 26.96 32.44 20.85
N ASN A 370 27.66 32.85 19.79
CA ASN A 370 28.91 32.30 19.21
C ASN A 370 29.15 30.79 18.97
N ASN A 371 28.15 29.92 18.94
CA ASN A 371 28.28 28.61 18.28
C ASN A 371 27.39 28.52 17.03
N PRO A 372 27.84 27.91 15.92
CA PRO A 372 27.00 27.77 14.73
C PRO A 372 25.77 26.95 15.09
N LYS A 373 24.58 27.57 15.12
CA LYS A 373 23.31 26.89 15.47
C LYS A 373 23.13 25.63 14.60
N PRO A 374 22.65 24.51 15.16
CA PRO A 374 22.27 23.33 14.38
C PRO A 374 21.24 23.70 13.29
N LEU A 375 21.38 23.13 12.09
CA LEU A 375 20.48 23.39 10.95
C LEU A 375 19.08 22.79 11.14
N LEU A 376 18.99 21.70 11.90
CA LEU A 376 17.75 21.04 12.30
C LEU A 376 17.63 21.04 13.82
N PRO A 377 16.39 21.10 14.37
CA PRO A 377 16.17 20.98 15.80
C PRO A 377 16.70 19.64 16.36
N SER A 378 17.32 19.68 17.54
CA SER A 378 17.64 18.46 18.32
C SER A 378 16.43 17.93 19.11
N GLU A 379 15.32 18.67 19.11
CA GLU A 379 14.11 18.37 19.87
C GLU A 379 12.87 18.54 19.00
N LEU A 380 11.82 17.79 19.30
CA LEU A 380 10.56 17.91 18.60
C LEU A 380 9.74 19.06 19.21
N LEU A 381 9.64 20.16 18.45
CA LEU A 381 8.94 21.37 18.86
C LEU A 381 7.44 21.25 18.54
N ARG A 382 6.59 21.48 19.53
CA ARG A 382 5.13 21.44 19.38
C ARG A 382 4.45 22.71 19.87
N ASN A 383 3.34 23.06 19.23
CA ASN A 383 2.41 24.10 19.70
C ASN A 383 1.46 23.56 20.79
N ARG A 384 0.54 24.40 21.28
CA ARG A 384 -0.40 24.03 22.35
C ARG A 384 -1.40 22.94 21.95
N ALA A 385 -1.72 22.86 20.66
CA ALA A 385 -2.54 21.79 20.10
C ALA A 385 -1.75 20.47 19.93
N GLY A 386 -0.47 20.45 20.32
CA GLY A 386 0.39 19.29 20.13
C GLY A 386 0.89 19.12 18.70
N GLN A 387 0.64 20.06 17.79
CA GLN A 387 1.11 19.99 16.41
C GLN A 387 2.60 20.33 16.32
N ARG A 388 3.35 19.59 15.50
CA ARG A 388 4.77 19.82 15.24
C ARG A 388 4.98 21.12 14.49
N ILE A 389 5.92 21.92 14.97
CA ILE A 389 6.31 23.20 14.39
C ILE A 389 7.74 23.12 13.86
N ASP A 390 7.90 23.53 12.59
CA ASP A 390 9.22 23.72 12.00
C ASP A 390 9.84 25.02 12.50
N LEU A 391 11.12 24.99 12.89
CA LEU A 391 11.84 26.23 13.20
C LEU A 391 11.79 27.16 11.99
N PRO A 392 11.48 28.45 12.18
CA PRO A 392 11.48 29.41 11.08
C PRO A 392 12.87 29.43 10.45
N VAL A 393 12.93 29.15 9.15
CA VAL A 393 14.13 29.37 8.34
C VAL A 393 14.24 30.85 8.05
N LYS A 394 15.41 31.30 7.56
CA LYS A 394 15.60 32.67 7.07
C LYS A 394 14.45 33.11 6.13
N PRO A 395 14.19 34.42 6.02
CA PRO A 395 13.17 34.92 5.10
C PRO A 395 13.39 34.38 3.68
N PHE A 396 12.29 34.03 3.01
CA PHE A 396 12.31 33.40 1.69
C PHE A 396 12.97 34.33 0.65
N ASP A 397 14.14 33.92 0.17
CA ASP A 397 14.81 34.54 -0.97
C ASP A 397 14.62 33.66 -2.21
N LYS A 398 13.81 34.16 -3.16
CA LYS A 398 13.47 33.43 -4.38
C LYS A 398 14.70 33.14 -5.25
N ALA A 399 15.61 34.10 -5.39
CA ALA A 399 16.77 33.96 -6.28
C ALA A 399 17.69 32.84 -5.78
N GLU A 400 17.86 32.80 -4.46
CA GLU A 400 18.71 31.82 -3.79
C GLU A 400 18.08 30.42 -3.78
N VAL A 401 16.77 30.32 -3.54
CA VAL A 401 16.01 29.06 -3.66
C VAL A 401 16.10 28.49 -5.08
N ASP A 402 15.94 29.32 -6.11
CA ASP A 402 16.02 28.90 -7.51
C ASP A 402 17.45 28.47 -7.88
N ARG A 403 18.47 29.13 -7.33
CA ARG A 403 19.87 28.71 -7.49
C ARG A 403 20.11 27.32 -6.88
N ILE A 404 19.71 27.09 -5.63
CA ILE A 404 19.88 25.81 -4.94
C ILE A 404 19.12 24.67 -5.65
N LYS A 405 17.90 24.92 -6.12
CA LYS A 405 17.12 23.93 -6.89
C LYS A 405 17.82 23.47 -8.18
N LYS A 406 18.57 24.36 -8.83
CA LYS A 406 19.34 24.02 -10.05
C LYS A 406 20.55 23.14 -9.77
N ILE A 407 21.17 23.25 -8.59
CA ILE A 407 22.34 22.44 -8.21
C ILE A 407 21.95 20.96 -7.98
N LYS A 408 20.67 20.69 -7.65
CA LYS A 408 20.15 19.33 -7.38
C LYS A 408 20.94 18.57 -6.32
N MET A 409 21.32 19.26 -5.25
CA MET A 409 21.92 18.64 -4.07
C MET A 409 20.96 17.65 -3.43
N CYS A 410 21.47 16.53 -2.92
CA CYS A 410 20.64 15.56 -2.21
C CYS A 410 20.25 16.10 -0.82
N ASN A 411 18.95 16.41 -0.64
CA ASN A 411 18.43 16.89 0.64
C ASN A 411 18.75 15.92 1.80
N VAL A 412 18.62 14.61 1.59
CA VAL A 412 18.84 13.60 2.64
C VAL A 412 20.32 13.52 3.00
N HIS A 413 21.21 13.46 2.02
CA HIS A 413 22.65 13.43 2.23
C HIS A 413 23.13 14.65 3.04
N PHE A 414 22.79 15.86 2.59
CA PHE A 414 23.34 17.08 3.19
C PHE A 414 22.65 17.53 4.48
N LEU A 415 21.38 17.15 4.70
CA LEU A 415 20.64 17.58 5.90
C LEU A 415 20.53 16.50 6.98
N ARG A 416 20.55 15.21 6.63
CA ARG A 416 20.51 14.10 7.60
C ARG A 416 21.82 13.35 7.73
N GLY A 417 22.63 13.30 6.66
CA GLY A 417 23.95 12.65 6.63
C GLY A 417 23.92 11.19 6.13
N ASP A 418 22.75 10.59 5.99
CA ASP A 418 22.54 9.15 5.75
C ASP A 418 21.65 8.90 4.51
N CYS A 419 22.13 9.30 3.33
CA CYS A 419 21.41 9.00 2.08
C CYS A 419 21.34 7.49 1.85
N PRO A 420 20.13 6.87 1.80
CA PRO A 420 19.98 5.41 1.70
C PRO A 420 20.38 4.87 0.32
N TYR A 421 20.51 5.75 -0.69
CA TYR A 421 20.84 5.37 -2.06
C TYR A 421 22.35 5.37 -2.35
N GLY A 422 23.18 5.90 -1.45
CA GLY A 422 24.64 5.95 -1.64
C GLY A 422 25.04 6.49 -3.02
N ASP A 423 25.87 5.73 -3.74
CA ASP A 423 26.36 6.08 -5.09
C ASP A 423 25.29 5.95 -6.19
N ALA A 424 24.16 5.27 -5.91
CA ALA A 424 23.03 5.17 -6.83
C ALA A 424 22.06 6.36 -6.74
N CYS A 425 22.38 7.39 -5.93
CA CYS A 425 21.53 8.57 -5.81
C CYS A 425 21.59 9.43 -7.09
N THR A 426 20.42 9.83 -7.60
CA THR A 426 20.31 10.72 -8.77
C THR A 426 20.60 12.20 -8.46
N HIS A 427 20.85 12.52 -7.19
CA HIS A 427 21.13 13.87 -6.71
C HIS A 427 22.62 14.00 -6.36
N ASN A 428 23.14 15.21 -6.46
CA ASN A 428 24.57 15.45 -6.26
C ASN A 428 24.95 15.29 -4.77
N HIS A 429 25.98 14.49 -4.48
CA HIS A 429 26.59 14.30 -3.15
C HIS A 429 27.97 14.95 -3.02
N GLU A 430 28.61 15.32 -4.13
CA GLU A 430 30.02 15.73 -4.17
C GLU A 430 30.23 17.23 -3.94
N VAL A 431 29.15 18.03 -4.06
CA VAL A 431 29.20 19.48 -3.82
C VAL A 431 29.60 19.75 -2.37
N GLN A 432 30.42 20.77 -2.15
CA GLN A 432 30.75 21.30 -0.83
C GLN A 432 29.90 22.55 -0.56
N PRO A 433 28.68 22.40 0.00
CA PRO A 433 27.80 23.54 0.25
C PRO A 433 28.33 24.42 1.38
N SER A 434 28.20 25.73 1.20
CA SER A 434 28.36 26.69 2.29
C SER A 434 27.27 26.52 3.34
N ARG A 435 27.47 27.07 4.53
CA ARG A 435 26.41 27.11 5.57
C ARG A 435 25.14 27.78 5.05
N HIS A 436 25.27 28.81 4.20
CA HIS A 436 24.13 29.49 3.61
C HIS A 436 23.37 28.57 2.65
N ASP A 437 24.08 27.79 1.84
CA ASP A 437 23.47 26.83 0.92
C ASP A 437 22.65 25.77 1.67
N LEU A 438 23.18 25.28 2.80
CA LEU A 438 22.49 24.30 3.65
C LEU A 438 21.22 24.90 4.29
N GLU A 439 21.27 26.16 4.76
CA GLU A 439 20.09 26.85 5.29
C GLU A 439 19.01 27.04 4.21
N THR A 440 19.41 27.39 2.98
CA THR A 440 18.49 27.47 1.83
C THR A 440 17.97 26.08 1.44
N LEU A 441 18.80 25.04 1.52
CA LEU A 441 18.40 23.65 1.24
C LEU A 441 17.35 23.15 2.24
N VAL A 442 17.44 23.53 3.52
CA VAL A 442 16.37 23.27 4.51
C VAL A 442 15.06 23.93 4.07
N THR A 443 15.12 25.16 3.55
CA THR A 443 13.94 25.86 3.03
C THR A 443 13.34 25.11 1.84
N VAL A 444 14.17 24.67 0.90
CA VAL A 444 13.75 23.90 -0.28
C VAL A 444 13.11 22.57 0.13
N ALA A 445 13.73 21.82 1.05
CA ALA A 445 13.22 20.54 1.54
C ALA A 445 11.83 20.71 2.19
N ARG A 446 11.64 21.80 2.95
CA ARG A 446 10.37 22.12 3.61
C ARG A 446 9.27 22.64 2.67
N MET A 447 9.55 22.89 1.39
CA MET A 447 8.51 23.17 0.41
C MET A 447 7.73 21.89 0.02
N ALA A 448 8.28 20.71 0.31
CA ALA A 448 7.58 19.44 0.14
C ALA A 448 6.86 19.08 1.45
N PRO A 449 5.55 18.79 1.41
CA PRO A 449 4.80 18.43 2.61
C PRO A 449 5.28 17.08 3.15
N CYS A 450 5.41 16.98 4.47
CA CYS A 450 5.62 15.73 5.16
C CYS A 450 4.37 14.85 5.03
N THR A 451 4.55 13.55 4.74
CA THR A 451 3.46 12.56 4.66
C THR A 451 2.71 12.40 5.98
N TYR A 452 3.37 12.65 7.11
CA TYR A 452 2.78 12.61 8.46
C TYR A 452 2.29 13.97 8.96
N GLY A 453 2.39 15.02 8.12
CA GLY A 453 1.94 16.36 8.43
C GLY A 453 2.41 16.89 9.79
N ALA A 454 1.53 17.60 10.48
CA ALA A 454 1.82 18.17 11.80
C ALA A 454 1.99 17.11 12.92
N ASP A 455 1.65 15.84 12.69
CA ASP A 455 1.77 14.77 13.68
C ASP A 455 3.10 14.03 13.64
N CYS A 456 3.96 14.36 12.66
CA CYS A 456 5.26 13.70 12.46
C CYS A 456 6.09 13.63 13.75
N LYS A 457 6.56 12.43 14.11
CA LYS A 457 7.35 12.15 15.32
C LYS A 457 8.87 12.11 15.09
N GLU A 458 9.32 12.21 13.83
CA GLU A 458 10.72 12.06 13.45
C GLU A 458 11.53 13.34 13.70
N VAL A 459 12.36 13.41 14.74
CA VAL A 459 13.11 14.63 15.11
C VAL A 459 13.90 15.20 13.94
N LYS A 460 14.54 14.34 13.13
CA LYS A 460 15.34 14.75 11.97
C LYS A 460 14.54 14.90 10.67
N CYS A 461 13.21 15.04 10.71
CA CYS A 461 12.41 15.28 9.51
C CYS A 461 12.76 16.62 8.85
N ILE A 462 13.04 16.56 7.54
CA ILE A 462 13.48 17.69 6.72
C ILE A 462 12.36 18.27 5.85
N TYR A 463 11.23 17.58 5.77
CA TYR A 463 10.04 18.00 5.03
C TYR A 463 9.21 19.00 5.84
N GLY A 464 8.31 19.73 5.18
CA GLY A 464 7.49 20.75 5.82
C GLY A 464 6.33 20.14 6.57
N HIS A 465 6.12 20.53 7.83
CA HIS A 465 5.00 20.07 8.68
C HIS A 465 3.86 21.09 8.79
N ALA A 466 4.10 22.31 8.30
CA ALA A 466 3.09 23.35 8.14
C ALA A 466 3.39 24.16 6.87
N CYS A 467 2.34 24.65 6.22
CA CYS A 467 2.47 25.56 5.08
C CYS A 467 3.04 26.90 5.56
N GLN A 468 4.19 27.30 4.99
CA GLN A 468 4.88 28.56 5.33
C GLN A 468 4.42 29.74 4.47
N ALA A 469 3.46 29.52 3.58
CA ALA A 469 2.93 30.59 2.74
C ALA A 469 2.25 31.66 3.63
N PRO A 470 2.48 32.95 3.39
CA PRO A 470 1.78 34.00 4.13
C PRO A 470 0.26 33.86 3.90
N SER A 471 -0.54 34.03 4.95
CA SER A 471 -1.99 34.09 4.80
C SER A 471 -2.38 35.36 4.05
N GLU A 472 -3.29 35.24 3.07
CA GLU A 472 -3.81 36.41 2.36
C GLU A 472 -4.61 37.29 3.34
N ARG A 473 -4.04 38.42 3.76
CA ARG A 473 -4.75 39.42 4.57
C ARG A 473 -5.69 40.32 3.75
N SER A 474 -5.79 40.15 2.43
CA SER A 474 -6.60 41.05 1.59
C SER A 474 -7.05 40.45 0.25
N ALA A 475 -8.38 40.39 0.10
CA ALA A 475 -9.19 40.44 -1.12
C ALA A 475 -9.65 39.14 -1.81
N ARG A 476 -10.99 38.98 -1.76
CA ARG A 476 -11.91 38.08 -2.48
C ARG A 476 -11.98 36.64 -1.98
N LYS A 477 -12.96 36.40 -1.10
CA LYS A 477 -13.59 35.10 -0.81
C LYS A 477 -13.50 34.16 -2.02
N ARG A 478 -12.56 33.21 -1.98
CA ARG A 478 -12.82 31.86 -2.48
C ARG A 478 -13.06 31.04 -1.22
N GLU A 479 -14.32 30.73 -0.96
CA GLU A 479 -14.69 29.77 0.08
C GLU A 479 -14.16 28.40 -0.37
N GLU A 480 -12.96 28.04 0.08
CA GLU A 480 -12.60 26.64 0.26
C GLU A 480 -13.22 26.21 1.60
N ALA A 481 -13.93 25.08 1.57
CA ALA A 481 -14.94 24.65 2.55
C ALA A 481 -14.50 24.56 4.04
N ASP A 482 -13.23 24.81 4.36
CA ASP A 482 -12.66 24.68 5.72
C ASP A 482 -11.98 25.96 6.27
N GLY A 483 -12.09 27.12 5.58
CA GLY A 483 -11.73 28.42 6.16
C GLY A 483 -10.23 28.69 6.37
N ARG A 484 -9.33 27.98 5.69
CA ARG A 484 -7.87 28.18 5.78
C ARG A 484 -7.32 28.77 4.48
N THR A 485 -6.98 30.06 4.49
CA THR A 485 -6.56 30.80 3.28
C THR A 485 -5.05 30.68 3.00
N CYS A 486 -4.68 30.31 1.77
CA CYS A 486 -3.30 30.26 1.27
C CYS A 486 -3.18 31.06 -0.03
N ILE A 487 -2.08 31.83 -0.21
CA ILE A 487 -1.80 32.57 -1.45
C ILE A 487 -1.72 31.68 -2.71
N PHE A 488 -1.48 30.39 -2.54
CA PHE A 488 -1.41 29.43 -3.63
C PHE A 488 -2.77 28.75 -3.92
N GLY A 489 -3.78 28.94 -3.07
CA GLY A 489 -5.11 28.30 -3.18
C GLY A 489 -5.01 26.80 -3.48
N SER A 490 -5.84 26.34 -4.42
CA SER A 490 -5.87 24.94 -4.90
C SER A 490 -4.58 24.45 -5.57
N SER A 491 -3.60 25.32 -5.86
CA SER A 491 -2.28 24.92 -6.38
C SER A 491 -1.24 24.66 -5.28
N CYS A 492 -1.61 24.87 -4.01
CA CYS A 492 -0.75 24.55 -2.88
C CYS A 492 -0.53 23.04 -2.78
N ARG A 493 0.71 22.62 -2.55
CA ARG A 493 1.05 21.20 -2.35
C ARG A 493 0.71 20.69 -0.95
N PHE A 494 0.48 21.60 0.00
CA PHE A 494 0.14 21.24 1.37
C PHE A 494 -1.35 20.94 1.46
N PRO A 495 -1.76 19.90 2.20
CA PRO A 495 -3.16 19.62 2.42
C PRO A 495 -3.80 20.66 3.37
N PRO A 496 -5.14 20.78 3.39
CA PRO A 496 -5.86 21.80 4.15
C PRO A 496 -5.50 21.81 5.65
N GLU A 497 -5.23 20.67 6.28
CA GLU A 497 -4.88 20.52 7.69
C GLU A 497 -3.52 21.12 8.08
N MET A 498 -2.65 21.36 7.10
CA MET A 498 -1.32 21.95 7.32
C MET A 498 -1.31 23.47 7.14
N HIS A 499 -2.48 24.10 6.93
CA HIS A 499 -2.65 25.54 6.82
C HIS A 499 -3.16 26.14 8.14
N GLY A 500 -2.74 27.38 8.44
CA GLY A 500 -3.18 28.07 9.66
C GLY A 500 -2.69 27.44 10.96
N VAL A 501 -1.64 26.62 10.90
CA VAL A 501 -1.01 26.02 12.08
C VAL A 501 -0.44 27.12 12.98
N ASP A 502 -0.77 27.08 14.27
CA ASP A 502 -0.20 28.00 15.25
C ASP A 502 1.29 27.73 15.41
N MET A 503 2.12 28.68 14.97
CA MET A 503 3.59 28.58 14.99
C MET A 503 4.19 28.88 16.37
N ASN A 504 3.38 29.16 17.40
CA ASN A 504 3.86 29.38 18.75
C ASN A 504 4.24 28.07 19.43
N ILE A 505 5.53 27.90 19.72
CA ILE A 505 6.08 26.71 20.37
C ILE A 505 5.84 26.80 21.88
N VAL A 506 5.28 25.73 22.47
CA VAL A 506 5.03 25.65 23.93
C VAL A 506 5.66 24.43 24.59
N ARG A 507 6.12 23.43 23.82
CA ARG A 507 6.77 22.22 24.35
C ARG A 507 7.86 21.70 23.41
N GLY A 508 9.06 21.48 23.92
CA GLY A 508 10.13 20.70 23.27
C GLY A 508 10.23 19.34 23.95
N ILE A 509 10.22 18.25 23.19
CA ILE A 509 10.52 16.92 23.70
C ILE A 509 11.93 16.56 23.24
N THR A 510 12.87 16.49 24.17
CA THR A 510 14.22 15.96 23.95
C THR A 510 14.11 14.44 23.85
N VAL A 511 14.47 13.87 22.70
CA VAL A 511 14.67 12.41 22.61
C VAL A 511 16.05 12.14 23.18
N GLY A 512 16.10 11.43 24.32
CA GLY A 512 17.36 10.99 24.90
C GLY A 512 18.17 10.24 23.86
N ARG A 513 19.47 10.53 23.76
CA ARG A 513 20.40 9.72 22.97
C ARG A 513 20.30 8.27 23.49
N ALA A 514 19.76 7.39 22.67
CA ALA A 514 19.96 5.95 22.79
C ALA A 514 21.41 5.62 22.44
#